data_AF-A0A0G1VYA0-F1
#
_entry.id   AF-A0A0G1VYA0-F1
#
_cell.length_a   1.000
_cell.length_b   1.000
_cell.length_c   1.000
_cell.angle_alpha   90.00
_cell.angle_beta   90.00
_cell.angle_gamma   90.00
#
_symmetry.space_group_name_H-M   'P 1'
#
loop_
_entity.id
_entity.type
_entity.pdbx_description
1 polymer ?
#
loop_
_entity_poly.entity_id
_entity_poly.type
_entity_poly.pdbx_seq_one_letter_code
_entity_poly.pdbx_strand_id
1 'polypeptide(L)'
;MNPRRKKAVKQILFGVILLVIAGVSYFLGGKNSVLVSTFSECADAGNPVMESYPRQCRTKDGQTFKEDIGNELEKDDLIRIAEPRPNAVITSPLKISGMARGNWFFEASFPVKLFDGNGEIIARGVATAKSNWMTSEFVPFEATLSFTVPIMTAGTLVLDKDNPSDLPENDDVLRVPILFR
;
A
#
# COMPACT_ATOMS: atom_id res chain seq x y z
N MET A 1 31.17 -63.59 -20.54
CA MET A 1 31.10 -62.69 -19.36
C MET A 1 30.46 -63.43 -18.18
N ASN A 2 31.17 -63.60 -17.06
CA ASN A 2 30.75 -64.41 -15.91
C ASN A 2 29.46 -63.87 -15.23
N PRO A 3 28.43 -64.69 -14.93
CA PRO A 3 27.16 -64.26 -14.34
C PRO A 3 27.32 -63.48 -13.01
N ARG A 4 28.33 -63.81 -12.20
CA ARG A 4 28.66 -63.05 -10.98
C ARG A 4 29.11 -61.61 -11.28
N ARG A 5 29.84 -61.42 -12.39
CA ARG A 5 30.32 -60.11 -12.85
C ARG A 5 29.16 -59.24 -13.36
N LYS A 6 28.17 -59.83 -14.04
CA LYS A 6 26.95 -59.12 -14.47
C LYS A 6 26.09 -58.64 -13.29
N LYS A 7 25.99 -59.43 -12.22
CA LYS A 7 25.26 -59.07 -11.00
C LYS A 7 25.93 -57.90 -10.25
N ALA A 8 27.26 -57.95 -10.11
CA ALA A 8 28.04 -56.89 -9.49
C ALA A 8 27.95 -55.57 -10.27
N VAL A 9 28.06 -55.61 -11.60
CA VAL A 9 27.92 -54.41 -12.45
C VAL A 9 26.53 -53.77 -12.31
N LYS A 10 25.45 -54.57 -12.24
CA LYS A 10 24.09 -54.05 -11.99
C LYS A 10 23.96 -53.37 -10.62
N GLN A 11 24.57 -53.93 -9.57
CA GLN A 11 24.51 -53.35 -8.23
C GLN A 11 25.28 -52.02 -8.14
N ILE A 12 26.45 -51.93 -8.80
CA ILE A 12 27.22 -50.69 -8.89
C ILE A 12 26.44 -49.63 -9.66
N LEU A 13 25.83 -50.00 -10.80
CA LEU A 13 25.05 -49.06 -11.61
C LEU A 13 23.85 -48.50 -10.81
N PHE A 14 23.17 -49.34 -10.05
CA PHE A 14 22.05 -48.94 -9.20
C PHE A 14 22.48 -47.97 -8.08
N GLY A 15 23.61 -48.24 -7.42
CA GLY A 15 24.17 -47.35 -6.40
C GLY A 15 24.59 -45.99 -6.94
N VAL A 16 25.18 -45.95 -8.15
CA VAL A 16 25.54 -44.69 -8.83
C VAL A 16 24.29 -43.90 -9.20
N ILE A 17 23.24 -44.56 -9.72
CA ILE A 17 21.97 -43.90 -10.04
C ILE A 17 21.34 -43.29 -8.78
N LEU A 18 21.33 -44.01 -7.66
CA LEU A 18 20.83 -43.47 -6.38
C LEU A 18 21.62 -42.26 -5.89
N LEU A 19 22.95 -42.28 -6.01
CA LEU A 19 23.80 -41.14 -5.67
C LEU A 19 23.55 -39.93 -6.58
N VAL A 20 23.34 -40.15 -7.87
CA VAL A 20 22.98 -39.08 -8.82
C VAL A 20 21.61 -38.52 -8.49
N ILE A 21 20.61 -39.35 -8.21
CA ILE A 21 19.26 -38.90 -7.83
C ILE A 21 19.31 -38.12 -6.51
N ALA A 22 20.05 -38.59 -5.50
CA ALA A 22 20.23 -37.89 -4.24
C ALA A 22 20.96 -36.55 -4.42
N GLY A 23 22.00 -36.53 -5.27
CA GLY A 23 22.72 -35.31 -5.63
C GLY A 23 21.84 -34.29 -6.36
N VAL A 24 21.05 -34.75 -7.34
CA VAL A 24 20.08 -33.92 -8.07
C VAL A 24 18.97 -33.42 -7.15
N SER A 25 18.46 -34.26 -6.24
CA SER A 25 17.44 -33.86 -5.27
C SER A 25 17.96 -32.82 -4.28
N TYR A 26 19.21 -32.97 -3.84
CA TYR A 26 19.89 -31.97 -3.00
C TYR A 26 20.13 -30.65 -3.76
N PHE A 27 20.50 -30.72 -5.04
CA PHE A 27 20.71 -29.54 -5.89
C PHE A 27 19.42 -28.82 -6.28
N LEU A 28 18.32 -29.57 -6.48
CA LEU A 28 17.01 -29.03 -6.84
C LEU A 28 16.18 -28.61 -5.64
N GLY A 29 16.57 -28.95 -4.41
CA GLY A 29 15.98 -28.47 -3.16
C GLY A 29 16.26 -26.99 -2.85
N GLY A 30 16.37 -26.16 -3.89
CA GLY A 30 16.53 -24.71 -3.79
C GLY A 30 15.36 -24.11 -2.99
N LYS A 31 15.72 -23.33 -1.98
CA LYS A 31 14.82 -22.73 -1.00
C LYS A 31 13.60 -22.08 -1.67
N ASN A 32 12.40 -22.50 -1.27
CA ASN A 32 11.18 -21.71 -1.48
C ASN A 32 11.30 -20.43 -0.63
N SER A 33 11.94 -19.39 -1.18
CA SER A 33 11.84 -18.05 -0.63
C SER A 33 10.40 -17.60 -0.84
N VAL A 34 9.64 -17.44 0.24
CA VAL A 34 8.33 -16.77 0.20
C VAL A 34 8.56 -15.43 -0.51
N LEU A 35 7.91 -15.25 -1.66
CA LEU A 35 7.99 -14.01 -2.43
C LEU A 35 7.24 -12.93 -1.65
N VAL A 36 7.91 -12.33 -0.69
CA VAL A 36 7.44 -11.11 -0.03
C VAL A 36 7.74 -9.95 -0.97
N SER A 37 6.68 -9.26 -1.41
CA SER A 37 6.74 -8.15 -2.36
C SER A 37 6.18 -6.84 -1.79
N THR A 38 5.37 -6.93 -0.73
CA THR A 38 4.73 -5.76 -0.10
C THR A 38 5.05 -5.63 1.38
N PHE A 39 4.79 -4.45 1.95
CA PHE A 39 4.88 -4.23 3.40
C PHE A 39 3.94 -5.16 4.18
N SER A 40 2.68 -5.32 3.73
CA SER A 40 1.71 -6.21 4.38
C SER A 40 2.23 -7.63 4.41
N GLU A 41 2.67 -8.17 3.26
CA GLU A 41 3.23 -9.52 3.17
C GLU A 41 4.46 -9.69 4.08
N CYS A 42 5.31 -8.66 4.18
CA CYS A 42 6.46 -8.68 5.05
C CYS A 42 6.05 -8.76 6.53
N ALA A 43 5.08 -7.95 6.95
CA ALA A 43 4.57 -7.90 8.30
C ALA A 43 3.80 -9.19 8.67
N ASP A 44 2.95 -9.68 7.77
CA ASP A 44 2.15 -10.90 7.92
C ASP A 44 3.05 -12.16 8.01
N ALA A 45 4.22 -12.13 7.37
CA ALA A 45 5.26 -13.15 7.51
C ALA A 45 6.01 -13.10 8.87
N GLY A 46 5.63 -12.20 9.78
CA GLY A 46 6.20 -12.09 11.13
C GLY A 46 7.59 -11.45 11.20
N ASN A 47 7.97 -10.69 10.17
CA ASN A 47 9.23 -9.96 10.17
C ASN A 47 9.13 -8.69 11.06
N PRO A 48 10.25 -8.19 11.61
CA PRO A 48 10.24 -6.99 12.44
C PRO A 48 9.76 -5.76 11.66
N VAL A 49 8.81 -5.04 12.25
CA VAL A 49 8.34 -3.72 11.79
C VAL A 49 8.99 -2.64 12.64
N MET A 50 9.65 -1.69 11.99
CA MET A 50 10.33 -0.56 12.62
C MET A 50 9.32 0.54 12.96
N GLU A 51 9.53 1.20 14.11
CA GLU A 51 8.75 2.36 14.58
C GLU A 51 9.18 3.65 13.86
N SER A 52 9.11 3.66 12.54
CA SER A 52 9.30 4.84 11.70
C SER A 52 7.99 5.26 11.03
N TYR A 53 7.93 6.48 10.49
CA TYR A 53 6.86 6.92 9.62
C TYR A 53 7.42 7.30 8.24
N PRO A 54 7.05 6.59 7.15
CA PRO A 54 6.16 5.42 7.11
C PRO A 54 6.77 4.21 7.85
N ARG A 55 5.93 3.25 8.24
CA ARG A 55 6.43 2.01 8.85
C ARG A 55 7.27 1.25 7.83
N GLN A 56 8.30 0.57 8.31
CA GLN A 56 9.19 -0.23 7.48
C GLN A 56 9.28 -1.64 8.03
N CYS A 57 9.16 -2.64 7.17
CA CYS A 57 9.30 -4.04 7.54
C CYS A 57 10.57 -4.62 6.92
N ARG A 58 11.40 -5.28 7.74
CA ARG A 58 12.68 -5.84 7.28
C ARG A 58 12.70 -7.36 7.36
N THR A 59 12.87 -8.01 6.22
CA THR A 59 12.98 -9.47 6.11
C THR A 59 14.28 -10.02 6.68
N LYS A 60 14.30 -11.31 7.01
CA LYS A 60 15.50 -12.04 7.46
C LYS A 60 16.66 -11.97 6.46
N ASP A 61 16.36 -11.92 5.17
CA ASP A 61 17.37 -11.81 4.10
C ASP A 61 17.82 -10.35 3.85
N GLY A 62 17.34 -9.40 4.65
CA GLY A 62 17.78 -8.01 4.64
C GLY A 62 16.98 -7.05 3.75
N GLN A 63 16.00 -7.54 2.98
CA GLN A 63 15.11 -6.69 2.18
C GLN A 63 14.20 -5.86 3.09
N THR A 64 13.97 -4.59 2.72
CA THR A 64 13.12 -3.66 3.48
C THR A 64 11.96 -3.19 2.62
N PHE A 65 10.75 -3.29 3.15
CA PHE A 65 9.51 -2.86 2.52
C PHE A 65 8.93 -1.68 3.29
N LYS A 66 8.60 -0.60 2.59
CA LYS A 66 7.96 0.58 3.20
C LYS A 66 6.45 0.45 3.06
N GLU A 67 5.73 0.83 4.11
CA GLU A 67 4.29 0.97 4.07
C GLU A 67 3.89 2.03 3.03
N ASP A 68 2.87 1.72 2.22
CA ASP A 68 2.26 2.68 1.32
C ASP A 68 1.40 3.66 2.11
N ILE A 69 1.74 4.95 2.00
CA ILE A 69 1.00 6.05 2.61
C ILE A 69 0.45 7.02 1.55
N GLY A 70 0.42 6.59 0.29
CA GLY A 70 0.16 7.46 -0.84
C GLY A 70 1.26 8.52 -0.96
N ASN A 71 0.85 9.77 -1.20
CA ASN A 71 1.77 10.90 -1.34
C ASN A 71 1.73 11.87 -0.14
N GLU A 72 1.32 11.39 1.04
CA GLU A 72 1.15 12.24 2.23
C GLU A 72 2.40 13.07 2.56
N LEU A 73 3.59 12.46 2.57
CA LEU A 73 4.82 13.17 2.88
C LEU A 73 5.25 14.17 1.80
N GLU A 74 4.84 13.96 0.55
CA GLU A 74 5.08 14.92 -0.55
C GLU A 74 4.21 16.17 -0.40
N LYS A 75 3.09 16.05 0.32
CA LYS A 75 2.09 17.10 0.51
C LYS A 75 2.07 17.71 1.91
N ASP A 76 2.94 17.27 2.82
CA ASP A 76 2.92 17.69 4.23
C ASP A 76 2.97 19.21 4.44
N ASP A 77 3.66 19.95 3.56
CA ASP A 77 3.70 21.42 3.64
C ASP A 77 2.43 22.09 3.12
N LEU A 78 1.61 21.42 2.31
CA LEU A 78 0.41 22.00 1.68
C LEU A 78 -0.89 21.54 2.34
N ILE A 79 -0.97 20.25 2.67
CA ILE A 79 -2.17 19.62 3.21
C ILE A 79 -1.80 18.41 4.07
N ARG A 80 -2.45 18.30 5.22
CA ARG A 80 -2.26 17.26 6.23
C ARG A 80 -3.59 16.63 6.57
N ILE A 81 -3.68 15.31 6.44
CA ILE A 81 -4.87 14.56 6.86
C ILE A 81 -4.72 14.09 8.31
N ALA A 82 -5.70 14.42 9.15
CA ALA A 82 -5.78 13.92 10.53
C ALA A 82 -6.56 12.60 10.58
N GLU A 83 -7.69 12.54 9.87
CA GLU A 83 -8.55 11.36 9.81
C GLU A 83 -9.17 11.24 8.40
N PRO A 84 -9.22 10.03 7.79
CA PRO A 84 -8.52 8.82 8.20
C PRO A 84 -7.00 8.91 7.96
N ARG A 85 -6.22 8.15 8.74
CA ARG A 85 -4.79 7.93 8.46
C ARG A 85 -4.61 6.90 7.33
N PRO A 86 -3.47 6.89 6.61
CA PRO A 86 -3.21 5.87 5.60
C PRO A 86 -3.42 4.44 6.12
N ASN A 87 -3.98 3.58 5.28
CA ASN A 87 -4.36 2.20 5.54
C ASN A 87 -5.38 2.01 6.67
N ALA A 88 -6.03 3.08 7.15
CA ALA A 88 -7.10 2.96 8.10
C ALA A 88 -8.29 2.19 7.50
N VAL A 89 -8.91 1.37 8.35
CA VAL A 89 -10.15 0.68 8.01
C VAL A 89 -11.33 1.62 8.24
N ILE A 90 -12.01 2.00 7.16
CA ILE A 90 -13.10 2.97 7.15
C ILE A 90 -14.48 2.31 7.08
N THR A 91 -15.48 3.00 7.60
CA THR A 91 -16.91 2.63 7.51
C THR A 91 -17.72 3.83 7.05
N SER A 92 -18.95 3.59 6.60
CA SER A 92 -19.87 4.64 6.17
C SER A 92 -20.79 5.07 7.33
N PRO A 93 -20.95 6.38 7.61
CA PRO A 93 -20.32 7.51 6.92
C PRO A 93 -18.84 7.70 7.34
N LEU A 94 -17.98 7.99 6.36
CA LEU A 94 -16.58 8.34 6.58
C LEU A 94 -16.47 9.82 6.95
N LYS A 95 -15.93 10.09 8.14
CA LYS A 95 -15.48 11.44 8.52
C LYS A 95 -14.07 11.67 8.01
N ILE A 96 -13.84 12.87 7.48
CA ILE A 96 -12.54 13.29 6.96
C ILE A 96 -12.20 14.61 7.64
N SER A 97 -11.02 14.72 8.22
CA SER A 97 -10.54 15.94 8.86
C SER A 97 -9.05 16.13 8.64
N GLY A 98 -8.61 17.38 8.73
CA GLY A 98 -7.21 17.73 8.53
C GLY A 98 -7.00 19.23 8.50
N MET A 99 -5.87 19.64 7.95
CA MET A 99 -5.52 21.04 7.73
C MET A 99 -4.94 21.22 6.33
N ALA A 100 -5.27 22.30 5.65
CA ALA A 100 -4.68 22.65 4.37
C ALA A 100 -4.29 24.13 4.34
N ARG A 101 -3.28 24.50 3.57
CA ARG A 101 -2.96 25.91 3.32
C ARG A 101 -4.09 26.58 2.54
N GLY A 102 -4.25 27.90 2.70
CA GLY A 102 -5.35 28.64 2.07
C GLY A 102 -5.43 28.50 0.54
N ASN A 103 -4.30 28.31 -0.14
CA ASN A 103 -4.24 28.09 -1.59
C ASN A 103 -4.85 26.74 -2.04
N TRP A 104 -5.14 25.83 -1.11
CA TRP A 104 -5.83 24.57 -1.40
C TRP A 104 -7.35 24.77 -1.60
N PHE A 105 -7.89 25.85 -1.04
CA PHE A 105 -9.31 26.16 -1.05
C PHE A 105 -9.68 27.14 -2.16
N PHE A 106 -10.89 26.99 -2.69
CA PHE A 106 -11.62 28.05 -3.37
C PHE A 106 -13.03 28.11 -2.79
N GLU A 107 -13.54 29.32 -2.54
CA GLU A 107 -14.82 29.54 -1.84
C GLU A 107 -14.92 28.76 -0.50
N ALA A 108 -13.83 28.73 0.26
CA ALA A 108 -13.72 28.02 1.55
C ALA A 108 -13.88 26.49 1.45
N SER A 109 -13.71 25.90 0.27
CA SER A 109 -13.94 24.48 0.07
C SER A 109 -13.00 23.84 -0.95
N PHE A 110 -12.97 22.51 -1.00
CA PHE A 110 -12.31 21.76 -2.06
C PHE A 110 -12.92 20.34 -2.23
N PRO A 111 -12.77 19.71 -3.41
CA PRO A 111 -13.38 18.41 -3.69
C PRO A 111 -12.72 17.24 -2.94
N VAL A 112 -13.53 16.25 -2.57
CA VAL A 112 -13.08 14.98 -1.99
C VAL A 112 -13.74 13.82 -2.69
N LYS A 113 -12.95 12.81 -3.05
CA LYS A 113 -13.38 11.64 -3.83
C LYS A 113 -12.90 10.37 -3.16
N LEU A 114 -13.77 9.35 -3.14
CA LEU A 114 -13.43 8.02 -2.65
C LEU A 114 -13.46 7.05 -3.82
N PHE A 115 -12.33 6.39 -4.04
CA PHE A 115 -12.12 5.40 -5.09
C PHE A 115 -12.06 3.99 -4.50
N ASP A 116 -12.64 3.01 -5.20
CA ASP A 116 -12.45 1.59 -4.89
C ASP A 116 -11.12 1.04 -5.44
N GLY A 117 -10.88 -0.25 -5.25
CA GLY A 117 -9.67 -0.93 -5.71
C GLY A 117 -9.53 -1.06 -7.24
N ASN A 118 -10.60 -0.80 -8.00
CA ASN A 118 -10.57 -0.75 -9.47
C ASN A 118 -10.34 0.66 -10.01
N GLY A 119 -10.28 1.67 -9.13
CA GLY A 119 -10.19 3.07 -9.53
C GLY A 119 -11.55 3.67 -9.92
N GLU A 120 -12.67 3.07 -9.54
CA GLU A 120 -14.00 3.65 -9.70
C GLU A 120 -14.35 4.58 -8.54
N ILE A 121 -14.95 5.73 -8.84
CA ILE A 121 -15.40 6.67 -7.80
C ILE A 121 -16.71 6.17 -7.20
N ILE A 122 -16.67 5.79 -5.91
CA ILE A 122 -17.84 5.29 -5.17
C ILE A 122 -18.50 6.34 -4.28
N ALA A 123 -17.81 7.44 -3.97
CA ALA A 123 -18.40 8.60 -3.30
C ALA A 123 -17.67 9.89 -3.66
N ARG A 124 -18.42 11.01 -3.63
CA ARG A 124 -17.91 12.37 -3.79
C ARG A 124 -18.47 13.25 -2.68
N GLY A 125 -17.70 14.25 -2.29
CA GLY A 125 -18.12 15.26 -1.33
C GLY A 125 -17.20 16.46 -1.39
N VAL A 126 -17.40 17.36 -0.43
CA VAL A 126 -16.68 18.62 -0.35
C VAL A 126 -16.14 18.77 1.06
N ALA A 127 -14.86 19.10 1.17
CA ALA A 127 -14.26 19.51 2.42
C ALA A 127 -14.44 21.02 2.59
N THR A 128 -14.85 21.44 3.78
CA THR A 128 -15.12 22.85 4.08
C THR A 128 -14.15 23.33 5.14
N ALA A 129 -13.53 24.49 4.89
CA ALA A 129 -12.71 25.20 5.86
C ALA A 129 -13.52 25.55 7.11
N LYS A 130 -12.90 25.45 8.29
CA LYS A 130 -13.53 25.76 9.58
C LYS A 130 -13.18 27.14 10.12
N SER A 131 -12.34 27.88 9.42
CA SER A 131 -11.96 29.25 9.74
C SER A 131 -11.71 30.05 8.46
N ASN A 132 -11.31 31.32 8.61
CA ASN A 132 -10.89 32.12 7.46
C ASN A 132 -9.78 31.40 6.69
N TRP A 133 -9.99 31.21 5.39
CA TRP A 133 -9.13 30.44 4.51
C TRP A 133 -8.21 31.31 3.63
N MET A 134 -8.46 32.62 3.56
CA MET A 134 -7.64 33.56 2.78
C MET A 134 -6.34 33.89 3.52
N THR A 135 -5.50 32.88 3.74
CA THR A 135 -4.28 32.91 4.54
C THR A 135 -3.23 31.93 4.00
N SER A 136 -1.95 32.20 4.25
CA SER A 136 -0.86 31.25 3.97
C SER A 136 -0.77 30.12 5.01
N GLU A 137 -1.42 30.29 6.15
CA GLU A 137 -1.37 29.34 7.27
C GLU A 137 -2.25 28.11 7.04
N PHE A 138 -2.01 27.08 7.84
CA PHE A 138 -2.86 25.89 7.88
C PHE A 138 -4.24 26.21 8.44
N VAL A 139 -5.25 25.82 7.69
CA VAL A 139 -6.67 26.03 7.99
C VAL A 139 -7.34 24.67 8.17
N PRO A 140 -8.01 24.41 9.30
CA PRO A 140 -8.69 23.14 9.51
C PRO A 140 -9.83 22.94 8.51
N PHE A 141 -10.03 21.72 8.03
CA PHE A 141 -11.14 21.34 7.17
C PHE A 141 -11.85 20.08 7.70
N GLU A 142 -13.11 19.92 7.32
CA GLU A 142 -13.83 18.65 7.49
C GLU A 142 -14.68 18.33 6.26
N ALA A 143 -14.86 17.03 6.00
CA ALA A 143 -15.81 16.47 5.07
C ALA A 143 -16.49 15.24 5.67
N THR A 144 -17.61 14.82 5.08
CA THR A 144 -18.24 13.53 5.37
C THR A 144 -18.68 12.88 4.07
N LEU A 145 -18.32 11.62 3.87
CA LEU A 145 -18.71 10.83 2.71
C LEU A 145 -19.58 9.66 3.14
N SER A 146 -20.74 9.51 2.51
CA SER A 146 -21.55 8.30 2.61
C SER A 146 -21.31 7.44 1.38
N PHE A 147 -21.03 6.15 1.59
CA PHE A 147 -20.76 5.20 0.51
C PHE A 147 -21.37 3.83 0.84
N THR A 148 -21.52 2.99 -0.19
CA THR A 148 -21.80 1.55 -0.03
C THR A 148 -20.49 0.80 -0.07
N VAL A 149 -20.29 -0.15 0.83
CA VAL A 149 -19.06 -0.94 0.91
C VAL A 149 -18.87 -1.71 -0.41
N PRO A 150 -17.77 -1.47 -1.15
CA PRO A 150 -17.49 -2.19 -2.39
C PRO A 150 -17.04 -3.63 -2.10
N ILE A 151 -16.98 -4.47 -3.14
CA ILE A 151 -16.47 -5.84 -3.03
C ILE A 151 -14.97 -5.84 -2.68
N MET A 152 -14.24 -4.86 -3.23
CA MET A 152 -12.80 -4.72 -3.00
C MET A 152 -12.53 -4.12 -1.63
N THR A 153 -11.55 -4.67 -0.91
CA THR A 153 -11.21 -4.22 0.44
C THR A 153 -10.28 -3.01 0.46
N ALA A 154 -9.54 -2.75 -0.61
CA ALA A 154 -8.65 -1.60 -0.72
C ALA A 154 -9.29 -0.48 -1.56
N GLY A 155 -8.94 0.76 -1.24
CA GLY A 155 -9.37 1.94 -1.98
C GLY A 155 -8.45 3.13 -1.76
N THR A 156 -8.79 4.26 -2.36
CA THR A 156 -8.03 5.51 -2.23
C THR A 156 -8.97 6.66 -1.91
N LEU A 157 -8.69 7.36 -0.81
CA LEU A 157 -9.27 8.66 -0.54
C LEU A 157 -8.42 9.72 -1.24
N VAL A 158 -9.07 10.60 -1.99
CA VAL A 158 -8.45 11.64 -2.80
C VAL A 158 -9.01 13.00 -2.40
N LEU A 159 -8.13 13.91 -1.98
CA LEU A 159 -8.44 15.32 -1.71
C LEU A 159 -7.81 16.12 -2.84
N ASP A 160 -8.64 16.71 -3.70
CA ASP A 160 -8.16 17.54 -4.80
C ASP A 160 -8.04 18.99 -4.31
N LYS A 161 -6.98 19.68 -4.70
CA LYS A 161 -6.92 21.14 -4.60
C LYS A 161 -7.98 21.73 -5.51
N ASP A 162 -8.73 22.70 -5.03
CA ASP A 162 -9.72 23.34 -5.90
C ASP A 162 -9.02 24.20 -6.96
N ASN A 163 -9.34 23.96 -8.23
CA ASN A 163 -8.72 24.61 -9.38
C ASN A 163 -9.79 25.15 -10.36
N PRO A 164 -10.41 26.30 -10.06
CA PRO A 164 -11.43 26.90 -10.93
C PRO A 164 -10.92 27.29 -12.33
N SER A 165 -9.61 27.43 -12.49
CA SER A 165 -8.98 27.78 -13.76
C SER A 165 -8.85 26.61 -14.74
N ASP A 166 -8.97 25.37 -14.25
CA ASP A 166 -8.77 24.13 -15.00
C ASP A 166 -7.38 24.04 -15.68
N LEU A 167 -6.40 24.80 -15.16
CA LEU A 167 -5.03 24.82 -15.66
C LEU A 167 -4.18 23.76 -14.94
N PRO A 168 -3.49 22.85 -15.65
CA PRO A 168 -2.74 21.76 -15.03
C PRO A 168 -1.66 22.19 -14.02
N GLU A 169 -1.06 23.36 -14.20
CA GLU A 169 -0.06 23.91 -13.26
C GLU A 169 -0.64 24.24 -11.87
N ASN A 170 -1.97 24.39 -11.78
CA ASN A 170 -2.66 24.68 -10.54
C ASN A 170 -3.23 23.42 -9.87
N ASP A 171 -3.18 22.27 -10.53
CA ASP A 171 -3.64 21.00 -9.99
C ASP A 171 -2.72 20.51 -8.89
N ASP A 172 -3.33 20.08 -7.78
CA ASP A 172 -2.64 19.32 -6.78
C ASP A 172 -3.59 18.32 -6.12
N VAL A 173 -3.07 17.22 -5.59
CA VAL A 173 -3.85 16.12 -5.05
C VAL A 173 -3.12 15.46 -3.89
N LEU A 174 -3.85 15.21 -2.81
CA LEU A 174 -3.45 14.30 -1.74
C LEU A 174 -4.19 12.97 -1.92
N ARG A 175 -3.43 11.88 -1.94
CA ARG A 175 -3.91 10.49 -2.08
C ARG A 175 -3.58 9.74 -0.80
N VAL A 176 -4.59 9.12 -0.21
CA VAL A 176 -4.49 8.39 1.05
C VAL A 176 -5.05 6.98 0.83
N PRO A 177 -4.23 5.92 0.89
CA PRO A 177 -4.72 4.56 0.79
C PRO A 177 -5.61 4.24 1.99
N ILE A 178 -6.73 3.56 1.77
CA ILE A 178 -7.69 3.18 2.82
C ILE A 178 -8.16 1.73 2.61
N LEU A 179 -8.78 1.18 3.65
CA LEU A 179 -9.38 -0.15 3.61
C LEU A 179 -10.87 -0.07 3.96
N PHE A 180 -11.73 -0.79 3.26
CA PHE A 180 -13.17 -0.84 3.54
C PHE A 180 -13.51 -1.93 4.55
N ARG A 181 -14.53 -1.70 5.38
CA ARG A 181 -15.15 -2.68 6.28
C ARG A 181 -16.67 -2.59 6.25
#